data_AF-A0AAI9TTB7-F1
#
_entry.id   AF-A0AAI9TTB7-F1
#
_cell.length_a   1.000
_cell.length_b   1.000
_cell.length_c   1.000
_cell.angle_alpha   90.00
_cell.angle_beta   90.00
_cell.angle_gamma   90.00
#
_symmetry.space_group_name_H-M   'P 1'
#
loop_
_entity.id
_entity.type
_entity.pdbx_description
1 polymer ?
#
loop_
_entity_poly.entity_id
_entity_poly.type
_entity_poly.pdbx_seq_one_letter_code
_entity_poly.pdbx_strand_id
1 'polypeptide(L)'
;MAFSVYWTWVVIVPAASKNVHATVLETCMSAPLSFLSHVDTGSLITRFSQDMRLVDMILPRGFISTGFQIVGVLAQAAVAIAALPYMALALPFLVGMLVLVQRFYLRTSRQLRLLDSEN
;
A
#
# COMPACT_ATOMS: atom_id res chain seq x y z
N MET A 1 9.32 8.27 15.69
CA MET A 1 8.76 8.61 14.36
C MET A 1 9.86 8.97 13.36
N ALA A 2 10.68 10.01 13.62
CA ALA A 2 11.73 10.46 12.69
C ALA A 2 12.73 9.37 12.25
N PHE A 3 13.19 8.53 13.18
CA PHE A 3 14.10 7.42 12.86
C PHE A 3 13.48 6.39 11.89
N SER A 4 12.23 6.01 12.13
CA SER A 4 11.51 5.06 11.25
C SER A 4 11.28 5.66 9.86
N VAL A 5 10.92 6.95 9.79
CA VAL A 5 10.77 7.67 8.51
C VAL A 5 12.10 7.71 7.77
N TYR A 6 13.19 8.09 8.45
CA TYR A 6 14.53 8.11 7.86
C TYR A 6 14.92 6.73 7.31
N TRP A 7 14.77 5.68 8.12
CA TRP A 7 15.08 4.31 7.69
C TRP A 7 14.29 3.88 6.48
N THR A 8 12.98 4.16 6.45
CA THR A 8 12.16 3.78 5.31
C THR A 8 12.58 4.53 4.05
N TRP A 9 12.73 5.86 4.10
CA TRP A 9 13.03 6.66 2.90
C TRP A 9 14.48 6.56 2.41
N VAL A 10 15.44 6.36 3.31
CA VAL A 10 16.88 6.38 2.98
C VAL A 10 17.42 4.97 2.71
N VAL A 11 16.90 3.94 3.38
CA VAL A 11 17.44 2.58 3.27
C VAL A 11 16.49 1.66 2.52
N ILE A 12 15.23 1.57 2.96
CA ILE A 12 14.30 0.55 2.47
C ILE A 12 13.81 0.88 1.06
N VAL A 13 13.35 2.12 0.82
CA VAL A 13 12.78 2.54 -0.46
C VAL A 13 13.81 2.44 -1.61
N PRO A 14 15.04 2.96 -1.48
CA PRO A 14 16.01 2.85 -2.57
C PRO A 14 16.44 1.41 -2.86
N ALA A 15 16.54 0.56 -1.84
CA ALA A 15 16.85 -0.86 -2.02
C ALA A 15 15.70 -1.61 -2.72
N ALA A 16 14.46 -1.36 -2.31
CA ALA A 16 13.28 -1.95 -2.92
C ALA A 16 13.08 -1.48 -4.37
N SER A 17 13.22 -0.17 -4.63
CA SER A 17 13.13 0.45 -5.96
C SER A 17 14.14 -0.19 -6.93
N LYS A 18 15.40 -0.33 -6.52
CA LYS A 18 16.44 -0.98 -7.33
C LYS A 18 16.09 -2.42 -7.70
N ASN A 19 15.61 -3.22 -6.74
CA ASN A 19 15.24 -4.60 -7.00
C ASN A 19 14.04 -4.70 -7.93
N VAL A 20 12.97 -3.96 -7.66
CA VAL A 20 11.76 -3.97 -8.50
C VAL A 20 12.07 -3.48 -9.90
N HIS A 21 12.82 -2.38 -10.04
CA HIS A 21 13.23 -1.85 -11.34
C HIS A 21 14.10 -2.85 -12.12
N ALA A 22 15.07 -3.50 -11.46
CA ALA A 22 15.89 -4.53 -12.10
C ALA A 22 15.05 -5.71 -12.58
N THR A 23 14.10 -6.21 -11.78
CA THR A 23 13.21 -7.30 -12.17
C THR A 23 12.32 -6.92 -13.37
N VAL A 24 11.75 -5.70 -13.38
CA VAL A 24 10.92 -5.24 -14.50
C VAL A 24 11.75 -5.07 -15.77
N LEU A 25 12.99 -4.59 -15.64
CA LEU A 25 13.91 -4.46 -16.78
C LEU A 25 14.32 -5.82 -17.33
N GLU A 26 14.71 -6.76 -16.48
CA GLU A 26 15.12 -8.11 -16.87
C GLU A 26 13.97 -8.87 -17.54
N THR A 27 12.76 -8.77 -16.99
CA THR A 27 11.55 -9.36 -17.60
C THR A 27 11.20 -8.73 -18.95
N CYS A 28 11.40 -7.42 -19.11
CA CYS A 28 11.21 -6.74 -20.39
C CYS A 28 12.25 -7.17 -21.43
N MET A 29 13.51 -7.33 -21.04
CA MET A 29 14.61 -7.72 -21.93
C MET A 29 14.56 -9.20 -22.34
N SER A 30 13.99 -10.05 -21.49
CA SER A 30 13.79 -11.48 -21.76
C SER A 30 12.48 -11.79 -22.51
N ALA A 31 11.62 -10.79 -22.72
CA ALA A 31 10.37 -10.96 -23.44
C ALA A 31 10.60 -11.21 -24.94
N PRO A 32 9.80 -12.08 -25.60
CA PRO A 32 9.94 -12.33 -27.03
C PRO A 32 9.59 -11.08 -27.84
N LEU A 33 10.31 -10.85 -28.95
CA LEU A 33 10.08 -9.71 -29.84
C LEU A 33 8.63 -9.64 -30.36
N SER A 34 7.96 -10.78 -30.53
CA SER A 34 6.54 -10.82 -30.93
C SER A 34 5.61 -10.16 -29.91
N PHE A 35 5.90 -10.30 -28.62
CA PHE A 35 5.16 -9.62 -27.55
C PHE A 35 5.49 -8.12 -27.54
N LEU A 36 6.78 -7.77 -27.66
CA LEU A 36 7.24 -6.39 -27.66
C LEU A 36 6.75 -5.59 -28.89
N SER A 37 6.55 -6.25 -30.03
CA SER A 37 6.00 -5.62 -31.24
C SER A 37 4.49 -5.41 -31.18
N HIS A 38 3.79 -6.16 -30.32
CA HIS A 38 2.33 -6.09 -30.22
C HIS A 38 1.87 -5.21 -29.05
N VAL A 39 2.71 -5.01 -28.05
CA VAL A 39 2.41 -4.14 -26.91
C VAL A 39 2.65 -2.67 -27.25
N ASP A 40 1.74 -1.80 -26.85
CA ASP A 40 1.92 -0.36 -27.01
C ASP A 40 3.12 0.13 -26.19
N THR A 41 4.08 0.76 -26.87
CA THR A 41 5.27 1.33 -26.22
C THR A 41 4.89 2.33 -25.11
N GLY A 42 3.79 3.06 -25.28
CA GLY A 42 3.25 3.95 -24.26
C GLY A 42 2.88 3.23 -22.96
N SER A 43 2.29 2.03 -23.04
CA SER A 43 1.95 1.22 -21.86
C SER A 43 3.18 0.78 -21.07
N LEU A 44 4.25 0.37 -21.78
CA LEU A 44 5.52 0.01 -21.16
C LEU A 44 6.15 1.21 -20.43
N ILE A 45 6.18 2.38 -21.08
CA ILE A 45 6.71 3.61 -20.47
C ILE A 45 5.90 4.01 -19.23
N THR A 46 4.58 3.88 -19.26
CA THR A 46 3.72 4.14 -18.09
C THR A 46 4.06 3.22 -16.93
N ARG A 47 4.31 1.92 -17.16
CA ARG A 47 4.73 0.99 -16.10
C ARG A 47 6.09 1.38 -15.50
N PHE A 48 7.07 1.74 -16.32
CA PHE A 48 8.39 2.15 -15.84
C PHE A 48 8.40 3.50 -15.11
N SER A 49 7.48 4.40 -15.46
CA SER A 49 7.43 5.75 -14.89
C SER A 49 6.39 5.90 -13.79
N GLN A 50 5.11 5.72 -14.13
CA GLN A 50 3.98 5.92 -13.23
C GLN A 50 3.92 4.84 -12.15
N ASP A 51 3.97 3.56 -12.52
CA ASP A 51 3.86 2.48 -11.53
C ASP A 51 5.08 2.45 -10.60
N MET A 52 6.28 2.66 -11.15
CA MET A 52 7.50 2.78 -10.34
C MET A 52 7.39 3.95 -9.33
N ARG A 53 6.86 5.11 -9.75
CA ARG A 53 6.61 6.23 -8.85
C ARG A 53 5.58 5.89 -7.76
N LEU A 54 4.53 5.14 -8.09
CA LEU A 54 3.56 4.68 -7.09
C LEU A 54 4.24 3.79 -6.04
N VAL A 55 5.11 2.88 -6.48
CA VAL A 55 5.87 1.97 -5.60
C VAL A 55 6.85 2.74 -4.73
N ASP A 56 7.52 3.74 -5.27
CA ASP A 56 8.59 4.45 -4.55
C ASP A 56 8.07 5.54 -3.61
N MET A 57 6.95 6.19 -3.93
CA MET A 57 6.47 7.34 -3.14
C MET A 57 5.21 7.06 -2.33
N ILE A 58 4.29 6.23 -2.83
CA ILE A 58 2.96 6.08 -2.23
C ILE A 58 2.89 4.86 -1.34
N LEU A 59 3.41 3.71 -1.77
CA LEU A 59 3.44 2.49 -0.95
C LEU A 59 4.15 2.69 0.40
N PRO A 60 5.36 3.29 0.48
CA PRO A 60 6.09 3.39 1.73
C PRO A 60 5.40 4.34 2.72
N ARG A 61 4.85 5.44 2.19
CA ARG A 61 4.06 6.40 2.97
C ARG A 61 2.82 5.74 3.57
N GLY A 62 2.07 5.00 2.76
CA GLY A 62 0.90 4.24 3.20
C GLY A 62 1.27 3.23 4.29
N PHE A 63 2.31 2.44 4.06
CA PHE A 63 2.78 1.41 4.98
C PHE A 63 3.13 1.97 6.36
N ILE A 64 3.97 3.02 6.41
CA ILE A 64 4.36 3.67 7.67
C ILE A 64 3.14 4.21 8.41
N SER A 65 2.25 4.93 7.69
CA SER A 65 1.05 5.54 8.28
C SER A 65 0.13 4.48 8.88
N THR A 66 -0.16 3.41 8.13
CA THR A 66 -1.02 2.32 8.62
C THR A 66 -0.40 1.60 9.82
N GLY A 67 0.92 1.37 9.82
CA GLY A 67 1.61 0.74 10.94
C GLY A 67 1.49 1.57 12.22
N PHE A 68 1.75 2.88 12.14
CA PHE A 68 1.59 3.77 13.29
C PHE A 68 0.14 3.87 13.76
N GLN A 69 -0.82 3.93 12.84
CA GLN A 69 -2.24 3.98 13.18
C GLN A 69 -2.71 2.70 13.89
N ILE A 70 -2.29 1.52 13.44
CA ILE A 70 -2.63 0.25 14.09
C ILE A 70 -2.10 0.23 15.53
N VAL A 71 -0.83 0.57 15.71
CA VAL A 71 -0.22 0.62 17.05
C VAL A 71 -0.91 1.68 17.94
N GLY A 72 -1.22 2.84 17.37
CA GLY A 72 -1.91 3.92 18.08
C GLY A 72 -3.30 3.51 18.56
N VAL A 73 -4.10 2.87 17.69
CA VAL A 73 -5.43 2.37 18.05
C VAL A 73 -5.34 1.29 19.12
N LEU A 74 -4.38 0.37 19.02
CA LEU A 74 -4.17 -0.66 20.05
C LEU A 74 -3.80 -0.06 21.41
N ALA A 75 -2.91 0.93 21.44
CA ALA A 75 -2.54 1.63 22.67
C ALA A 75 -3.73 2.40 23.27
N GLN A 76 -4.50 3.11 22.44
CA GLN A 76 -5.70 3.83 22.88
C GLN A 76 -6.75 2.86 23.42
N ALA A 77 -6.97 1.72 22.75
CA ALA A 77 -7.88 0.69 23.22
C ALA A 77 -7.44 0.12 24.58
N ALA A 78 -6.15 -0.16 24.76
CA ALA A 78 -5.60 -0.67 26.03
C ALA A 78 -5.82 0.32 27.18
N VAL A 79 -5.52 1.62 26.97
CA VAL A 79 -5.74 2.67 27.96
C VAL A 79 -7.23 2.80 28.30
N ALA A 80 -8.10 2.72 27.28
CA ALA A 80 -9.53 2.87 27.48
C ALA A 80 -10.13 1.70 28.29
N ILE A 81 -9.66 0.47 28.07
CA ILE A 81 -10.03 -0.70 28.87
C ILE A 81 -9.52 -0.58 30.31
N ALA A 82 -8.29 -0.08 30.49
CA ALA A 82 -7.72 0.14 31.83
C ALA A 82 -8.50 1.19 32.63
N ALA A 83 -9.03 2.23 31.95
CA ALA A 83 -9.85 3.26 32.58
C ALA A 83 -11.28 2.78 32.89
N LEU A 84 -11.92 2.06 31.96
CA LEU A 84 -13.27 1.51 32.11
C LEU A 84 -13.33 0.05 31.62
N PRO A 85 -13.18 -0.94 32.52
CA PRO A 85 -13.13 -2.35 32.12
C PRO A 85 -14.43 -2.84 31.47
N TYR A 86 -15.57 -2.25 31.83
CA TYR A 86 -16.88 -2.54 31.22
C TYR A 86 -16.93 -2.24 29.70
N MET A 87 -16.08 -1.33 29.22
CA MET A 87 -16.04 -0.95 27.80
C MET A 87 -15.42 -2.04 26.91
N ALA A 88 -14.70 -3.00 27.50
CA ALA A 88 -14.12 -4.14 26.78
C ALA A 88 -15.16 -4.99 26.04
N LEU A 89 -16.41 -5.02 26.54
CA LEU A 89 -17.48 -5.81 25.94
C LEU A 89 -18.06 -5.16 24.66
N ALA A 90 -17.99 -3.83 24.56
CA ALA A 90 -18.46 -3.07 23.40
C ALA A 90 -17.43 -3.03 22.24
N LEU A 91 -16.13 -3.10 22.56
CA LEU A 91 -15.05 -3.07 21.57
C LEU A 91 -15.14 -4.15 20.47
N PRO A 92 -15.37 -5.45 20.76
CA PRO A 92 -15.44 -6.47 19.70
C PRO A 92 -16.62 -6.24 18.76
N PHE A 93 -17.76 -5.73 19.26
CA PHE A 93 -18.90 -5.39 18.43
C PHE A 93 -18.57 -4.23 17.47
N LEU A 94 -17.93 -3.17 17.97
CA LEU A 94 -17.50 -2.04 17.17
C LEU A 94 -16.48 -2.46 16.09
N VAL A 95 -15.48 -3.26 16.46
CA VAL A 95 -14.47 -3.77 15.52
C VAL A 95 -15.12 -4.61 14.43
N GLY A 96 -16.07 -5.49 14.79
CA GLY A 96 -16.81 -6.31 13.82
C GLY A 96 -17.56 -5.45 12.78
N MET A 97 -18.27 -4.41 13.24
CA MET A 97 -18.97 -3.48 12.36
C MET A 97 -18.00 -2.73 11.45
N LEU A 98 -16.90 -2.20 11.99
CA LEU A 98 -15.87 -1.49 11.23
C LEU A 98 -15.21 -2.40 10.18
N VAL A 99 -14.93 -3.67 10.49
CA VAL A 99 -14.37 -4.62 9.52
C VAL A 99 -15.34 -4.88 8.37
N LEU A 100 -16.64 -4.98 8.64
CA LEU A 100 -17.65 -5.18 7.60
C LEU A 100 -17.71 -3.96 6.67
N VAL A 101 -17.77 -2.75 7.24
CA VAL A 101 -17.73 -1.50 6.48
C VAL A 101 -16.43 -1.38 5.67
N GLN A 102 -15.28 -1.67 6.29
CA GLN A 102 -13.98 -1.61 5.65
C GLN A 102 -13.89 -2.55 4.45
N ARG A 103 -14.41 -3.78 4.55
CA ARG A 103 -14.43 -4.73 3.42
C ARG A 103 -15.27 -4.20 2.25
N PHE A 104 -16.44 -3.63 2.52
CA PHE A 104 -17.29 -3.06 1.48
C PHE A 104 -16.64 -1.83 0.83
N TYR A 105 -16.07 -0.95 1.65
CA TYR A 105 -15.36 0.25 1.19
C TYR A 105 -14.16 -0.11 0.31
N LEU A 106 -13.29 -1.03 0.75
CA LEU A 106 -12.10 -1.42 -0.01
C LEU A 106 -12.45 -2.06 -1.36
N ARG A 107 -13.52 -2.87 -1.40
CA ARG A 107 -14.00 -3.46 -2.66
C ARG A 107 -14.42 -2.37 -3.64
N THR A 108 -15.24 -1.43 -3.18
CA THR A 108 -15.77 -0.34 -4.01
C THR A 108 -14.66 0.62 -4.44
N SER A 109 -13.79 1.01 -3.52
CA SER A 109 -12.64 1.88 -3.78
C SER A 109 -11.67 1.27 -4.80
N ARG A 110 -11.42 -0.05 -4.71
CA ARG A 110 -10.57 -0.74 -5.70
C ARG A 110 -11.18 -0.70 -7.10
N GLN A 111 -12.49 -0.88 -7.21
CA GLN A 111 -13.18 -0.81 -8.51
C GLN A 111 -13.14 0.60 -9.09
N LEU A 112 -13.39 1.62 -8.28
CA LEU A 112 -13.30 3.01 -8.71
C LEU A 112 -11.89 3.36 -9.20
N ARG A 113 -10.85 2.91 -8.49
CA ARG A 113 -9.46 3.17 -8.88
C ARG A 113 -9.07 2.50 -10.20
N LEU A 114 -9.63 1.34 -10.51
CA LEU A 114 -9.41 0.67 -11.79
C LEU A 114 -10.07 1.43 -12.94
N LEU A 115 -11.31 1.90 -12.73
CA LEU A 115 -12.03 2.73 -13.71
C LEU A 115 -11.31 4.06 -13.99
N ASP A 116 -10.74 4.67 -12.95
CA ASP A 116 -9.93 5.88 -13.07
C ASP A 116 -8.59 5.65 -13.78
N SER A 117 -8.12 4.40 -13.86
CA SER A 117 -6.89 4.04 -14.58
C SER A 117 -7.14 3.64 -16.03
N GLU A 118 -8.40 3.45 -16.43
CA GLU A 118 -8.81 3.04 -17.79
C GLU A 118 -9.25 4.25 -18.65
N ASN A 119 -9.59 5.38 -18.03
CA ASN A 119 -9.89 6.66 -18.70
C ASN A 119 -8.64 7.54 -18.79
#